data_AF-A0A7R9W8X8-F1
#
_entry.id   AF-A0A7R9W8X8-F1
#
_cell.length_a   1.000
_cell.length_b   1.000
_cell.length_c   1.000
_cell.angle_alpha   90.00
_cell.angle_beta   90.00
_cell.angle_gamma   90.00
#
_symmetry.space_group_name_H-M   'P 1'
#
loop_
_entity.id
_entity.type
_entity.pdbx_description
1 polymer ?
#
loop_
_entity_poly.entity_id
_entity_poly.type
_entity_poly.pdbx_seq_one_letter_code
_entity_poly.pdbx_strand_id
1 'polypeptide(L)'
;GGGACDATSVTDGGADFPVNNPGADFIMPTPDGKYMMLSLRGPAPVSATHSAQGSCPGVGIVELKEGGKSGALVGVLRSTNLLPDAVGTISPAGGYAYPGAERSDVHDVVVVAKASSDAPSATPPD
;
A
#
# COMPACT_ATOMS: atom_id res chain seq x y z
N GLY A 1 3.05 -13.54 16.30
CA GLY A 1 4.07 -13.11 15.33
C GLY A 1 3.58 -11.82 14.73
N GLY A 2 4.47 -10.83 14.63
CA GLY A 2 4.12 -9.49 14.15
C GLY A 2 3.58 -9.46 12.72
N GLY A 3 2.71 -8.49 12.41
CA GLY A 3 2.19 -8.29 11.05
C GLY A 3 3.24 -7.63 10.15
N ALA A 4 3.10 -7.75 8.82
CA ALA A 4 4.07 -7.16 7.88
C ALA A 4 4.15 -5.61 7.97
N CYS A 5 3.15 -4.96 8.58
CA CYS A 5 3.19 -3.54 8.85
C CYS A 5 3.95 -3.17 10.13
N ASP A 6 4.31 -4.12 11.01
CA ASP A 6 5.01 -3.80 12.26
C ASP A 6 6.32 -3.05 12.04
N ALA A 7 7.09 -3.42 11.01
CA ALA A 7 8.36 -2.77 10.67
C ALA A 7 8.19 -1.54 9.77
N THR A 8 7.04 -1.39 9.12
CA THR A 8 6.80 -0.36 8.10
C THR A 8 5.72 0.64 8.50
N SER A 9 5.20 0.54 9.72
CA SER A 9 4.20 1.46 10.21
C SER A 9 4.76 2.86 10.48
N VAL A 10 3.92 3.87 10.28
CA VAL A 10 4.13 5.22 10.79
C VAL A 10 3.82 5.21 12.29
N THR A 11 4.67 5.86 13.08
CA THR A 11 4.62 5.82 14.55
C THR A 11 4.50 7.20 15.19
N ASP A 12 4.40 8.26 14.38
CA ASP A 12 4.28 9.65 14.81
C ASP A 12 2.81 10.14 14.85
N GLY A 13 1.84 9.23 14.73
CA GLY A 13 0.41 9.55 14.75
C GLY A 13 -0.16 9.82 16.15
N GLY A 14 0.64 9.70 17.20
CA GLY A 14 0.18 9.79 18.58
C GLY A 14 -0.47 8.49 19.09
N ALA A 15 -0.93 8.52 20.35
CA ALA A 15 -1.39 7.33 21.06
C ALA A 15 -2.66 6.69 20.46
N ASP A 16 -3.53 7.52 19.87
CA ASP A 16 -4.82 7.09 19.35
C ASP A 16 -4.74 6.58 17.89
N PHE A 17 -3.61 6.77 17.21
CA PHE A 17 -3.43 6.36 15.82
C PHE A 17 -2.98 4.89 15.73
N PRO A 18 -3.74 4.01 15.05
CA PRO A 18 -3.47 2.58 15.04
C PRO A 18 -2.23 2.23 14.21
N VAL A 19 -1.23 1.62 14.86
CA VAL A 19 -0.09 0.98 14.19
C VAL A 19 -0.45 -0.40 13.66
N ASN A 20 0.35 -0.93 12.72
CA ASN A 20 0.10 -2.20 12.03
C ASN A 20 -1.30 -2.26 11.36
N ASN A 21 -1.74 -1.14 10.79
CA ASN A 21 -3.06 -0.99 10.18
C ASN A 21 -2.92 -0.81 8.65
N PRO A 22 -3.07 -1.88 7.86
CA PRO A 22 -3.05 -1.77 6.40
C PRO A 22 -4.35 -1.14 5.89
N GLY A 23 -4.27 0.10 5.40
CA GLY A 23 -5.37 0.78 4.73
C GLY A 23 -5.40 0.41 3.24
N ALA A 24 -5.90 -0.77 2.90
CA ALA A 24 -5.93 -1.24 1.51
C ALA A 24 -6.92 -0.42 0.65
N ASP A 25 -6.53 -0.16 -0.61
CA ASP A 25 -7.38 0.45 -1.63
C ASP A 25 -7.53 -0.50 -2.84
N PHE A 26 -6.71 -0.33 -3.89
CA PHE A 26 -6.70 -1.18 -5.07
C PHE A 26 -5.90 -2.47 -4.88
N ILE A 27 -6.30 -3.50 -5.63
CA ILE A 27 -5.70 -4.83 -5.59
C ILE A 27 -5.38 -5.32 -7.00
N MET A 28 -4.26 -6.01 -7.17
CA MET A 28 -3.90 -6.65 -8.45
C MET A 28 -3.19 -7.99 -8.25
N PRO A 29 -3.68 -9.10 -8.83
CA PRO A 29 -3.04 -10.40 -8.74
C PRO A 29 -1.77 -10.47 -9.61
N THR A 30 -0.79 -11.26 -9.17
CA THR A 30 0.38 -11.56 -10.02
C THR A 30 0.03 -12.58 -11.11
N PRO A 31 0.68 -12.53 -12.28
CA PRO A 31 0.41 -13.46 -13.39
C PRO A 31 0.61 -14.94 -13.05
N ASP A 32 1.49 -15.25 -12.08
CA ASP A 32 1.73 -16.62 -11.62
C ASP A 32 0.72 -17.11 -10.57
N GLY A 33 -0.22 -16.26 -10.16
CA GLY A 33 -1.28 -16.59 -9.20
C GLY A 33 -0.80 -16.80 -7.77
N LYS A 34 0.47 -16.53 -7.44
CA LYS A 34 1.03 -16.77 -6.11
C LYS A 34 0.84 -15.61 -5.15
N TYR A 35 0.69 -14.40 -5.67
CA TYR A 35 0.59 -13.20 -4.86
C TYR A 35 -0.55 -12.29 -5.34
N MET A 36 -0.99 -11.45 -4.42
CA MET A 36 -1.83 -10.30 -4.68
C MET A 36 -1.11 -9.06 -4.15
N MET A 37 -1.01 -8.03 -4.99
CA MET A 37 -0.45 -6.74 -4.60
C MET A 37 -1.58 -5.82 -4.19
N LEU A 38 -1.38 -5.06 -3.11
CA LEU A 38 -2.33 -4.06 -2.60
C LEU A 38 -1.68 -2.69 -2.69
N SER A 39 -2.41 -1.66 -3.10
CA SER A 39 -2.05 -0.30 -2.71
C SER A 39 -2.50 -0.09 -1.26
N LEU A 40 -1.55 0.35 -0.44
CA LEU A 40 -1.78 0.67 0.96
C LEU A 40 -1.69 2.18 1.13
N ARG A 41 -2.81 2.78 1.55
CA ARG A 41 -2.91 4.19 1.88
C ARG A 41 -2.21 4.50 3.19
N GLY A 42 -1.87 5.77 3.36
CA GLY A 42 -1.19 6.25 4.55
C GLY A 42 -2.08 7.00 5.52
N PRO A 43 -1.46 7.73 6.46
CA PRO A 43 -2.14 8.27 7.62
C PRO A 43 -2.91 9.58 7.31
N ALA A 44 -2.63 10.22 6.18
CA ALA A 44 -3.26 11.46 5.76
C ALA A 44 -3.78 11.37 4.31
N PRO A 45 -4.78 10.50 4.03
CA PRO A 45 -5.34 10.33 2.70
C PRO A 45 -5.90 11.66 2.14
N VAL A 46 -5.54 12.01 0.89
CA VAL A 46 -5.84 13.32 0.29
C VAL A 46 -7.11 13.30 -0.59
N SER A 47 -7.65 12.12 -0.90
CA SER A 47 -8.77 12.00 -1.84
C SER A 47 -10.02 11.30 -1.27
N ALA A 48 -11.16 11.90 -1.64
CA ALA A 48 -12.55 11.43 -1.55
C ALA A 48 -13.11 11.08 -0.16
N THR A 49 -14.45 11.02 -0.08
CA THR A 49 -15.22 10.60 1.11
C THR A 49 -14.99 9.12 1.48
N HIS A 50 -14.26 8.36 0.66
CA HIS A 50 -13.72 7.04 1.00
C HIS A 50 -12.30 7.19 1.54
N SER A 51 -12.18 7.42 2.85
CA SER A 51 -10.89 7.52 3.52
C SER A 51 -10.51 6.16 4.11
N ALA A 52 -10.01 5.25 3.28
CA ALA A 52 -9.23 4.12 3.80
C ALA A 52 -7.92 4.69 4.37
N GLN A 53 -7.89 5.01 5.65
CA GLN A 53 -6.70 5.51 6.34
C GLN A 53 -5.89 4.32 6.84
N GLY A 54 -4.57 4.35 6.61
CA GLY A 54 -3.66 3.28 7.03
C GLY A 54 -2.42 3.82 7.72
N SER A 55 -1.70 2.95 8.42
CA SER A 55 -0.43 3.29 9.06
C SER A 55 0.77 2.69 8.35
N CYS A 56 0.66 2.00 7.24
CA CYS A 56 1.81 1.43 6.51
C CYS A 56 1.70 1.67 5.00
N PRO A 57 1.88 2.93 4.54
CA PRO A 57 1.67 3.28 3.14
C PRO A 57 2.67 2.61 2.20
N GLY A 58 2.21 2.20 1.01
CA GLY A 58 3.08 1.55 0.01
C GLY A 58 2.38 0.46 -0.79
N VAL A 59 3.17 -0.53 -1.20
CA VAL A 59 2.68 -1.73 -1.89
C VAL A 59 2.70 -2.91 -0.92
N GLY A 60 1.52 -3.40 -0.55
CA GLY A 60 1.36 -4.63 0.23
C GLY A 60 1.54 -5.87 -0.65
N ILE A 61 2.27 -6.86 -0.15
CA ILE A 61 2.49 -8.15 -0.83
C ILE A 61 1.73 -9.22 -0.04
N VAL A 62 0.66 -9.73 -0.61
CA VAL A 62 -0.13 -10.82 -0.03
C VAL A 62 0.23 -12.12 -0.71
N GLU A 63 0.74 -13.10 0.05
CA GLU A 63 0.87 -14.48 -0.41
C GLU A 63 -0.52 -15.13 -0.45
N LEU A 64 -0.91 -15.66 -1.61
CA LEU A 64 -2.15 -16.40 -1.78
C LEU A 64 -1.95 -17.86 -1.40
N LYS A 65 -2.84 -18.39 -0.57
CA LYS A 65 -2.78 -19.74 -0.02
C LYS A 65 -3.99 -20.54 -0.47
N GLU A 66 -3.82 -21.87 -0.54
CA GLU A 66 -4.90 -22.81 -0.88
C GLU A 66 -5.64 -22.47 -2.18
N GLY A 67 -4.91 -22.01 -3.21
CA GLY A 67 -5.50 -21.59 -4.47
C GLY A 67 -6.32 -20.30 -4.36
N GLY A 68 -5.95 -19.39 -3.44
CA GLY A 68 -6.59 -18.09 -3.24
C GLY A 68 -7.73 -18.07 -2.23
N LYS A 69 -7.98 -19.18 -1.51
CA LYS A 69 -9.01 -19.22 -0.45
C LYS A 69 -8.63 -18.44 0.80
N SER A 70 -7.34 -18.21 1.01
CA SER A 70 -6.82 -17.37 2.07
C SER A 70 -5.58 -16.63 1.60
N GLY A 71 -5.15 -15.64 2.37
CA GLY A 71 -3.92 -14.91 2.10
C GLY A 71 -3.26 -14.43 3.38
N ALA A 72 -1.97 -14.12 3.28
CA ALA A 72 -1.22 -13.46 4.34
C ALA A 72 -0.47 -12.28 3.76
N LEU A 73 -0.61 -11.10 4.38
CA LEU A 73 0.26 -9.97 4.09
C LEU A 73 1.67 -10.33 4.59
N VAL A 74 2.59 -10.61 3.67
CA VAL A 74 3.94 -11.10 3.97
C VAL A 74 5.01 -10.02 3.83
N GLY A 75 4.68 -8.87 3.23
CA GLY A 75 5.59 -7.76 3.10
C GLY A 75 4.89 -6.46 2.72
N VAL A 76 5.57 -5.35 2.95
CA VAL A 76 5.16 -4.02 2.49
C VAL A 76 6.39 -3.32 1.91
N LEU A 77 6.31 -2.93 0.65
CA LEU A 77 7.26 -1.99 0.04
C LEU A 77 6.81 -0.59 0.45
N ARG A 78 7.41 -0.07 1.53
CA ARG A 78 7.01 1.20 2.13
C ARG A 78 7.24 2.36 1.17
N SER A 79 6.25 3.24 1.07
CA SER A 79 6.37 4.56 0.46
C SER A 79 6.38 5.63 1.56
N THR A 80 7.04 6.75 1.29
CA THR A 80 7.14 7.86 2.24
C THR A 80 7.04 9.20 1.52
N ASN A 81 6.34 10.15 2.13
CA ASN A 81 6.28 11.55 1.76
C ASN A 81 6.24 12.36 3.06
N LEU A 82 7.40 12.80 3.54
CA LEU A 82 7.52 13.48 4.83
C LEU A 82 7.44 15.00 4.64
N LEU A 83 6.48 15.62 5.32
CA LEU A 83 6.35 17.06 5.46
C LEU A 83 6.59 17.44 6.93
N PRO A 84 7.86 17.57 7.36
CA PRO A 84 8.20 17.81 8.78
C PRO A 84 7.75 19.18 9.29
N ASP A 85 7.48 20.12 8.38
CA ASP A 85 6.96 21.46 8.64
C ASP A 85 5.45 21.57 8.41
N ALA A 86 4.76 20.46 8.13
CA ALA A 86 3.32 20.46 7.97
C ALA A 86 2.66 20.97 9.26
N VAL A 87 1.94 22.09 9.13
CA VAL A 87 1.24 22.71 10.25
C VAL A 87 -0.15 22.10 10.37
N GLY A 88 -0.44 21.48 11.50
CA GLY A 88 -1.79 21.07 11.90
C GLY A 88 -2.09 19.58 11.75
N THR A 89 -3.09 19.15 12.52
CA THR A 89 -3.59 17.78 12.54
C THR A 89 -4.54 17.54 11.37
N ILE A 90 -4.33 16.46 10.63
CA ILE A 90 -5.25 15.99 9.59
C ILE A 90 -6.30 15.09 10.24
N SER A 91 -7.58 15.33 9.94
CA SER A 91 -8.68 14.50 10.43
C SER A 91 -9.50 14.00 9.24
N PRO A 92 -9.10 12.88 8.61
CA PRO A 92 -9.85 12.29 7.52
C PRO A 92 -11.25 11.87 7.97
N ALA A 93 -12.23 11.96 7.08
CA ALA A 93 -13.60 11.57 7.40
C ALA A 93 -13.67 10.07 7.75
N GLY A 94 -14.19 9.74 8.93
CA GLY A 94 -14.26 8.35 9.41
C GLY A 94 -12.91 7.74 9.83
N GLY A 95 -11.84 8.52 9.87
CA GLY A 95 -10.52 8.11 10.33
C GLY A 95 -10.13 8.69 11.70
N TYR A 96 -8.86 8.51 12.02
CA TYR A 96 -8.19 9.01 13.21
C TYR A 96 -7.54 10.37 12.91
N ALA A 97 -7.55 11.24 13.90
CA ALA A 97 -6.74 12.45 13.88
C ALA A 97 -5.26 12.07 13.78
N TYR A 98 -4.54 12.67 12.84
CA TYR A 98 -3.14 12.38 12.57
C TYR A 98 -2.30 13.66 12.59
N PRO A 99 -1.48 13.87 13.64
CA PRO A 99 -0.62 15.04 13.79
C PRO A 99 0.78 14.88 13.21
N GLY A 100 1.15 13.67 12.76
CA GLY A 100 2.50 13.34 12.30
C GLY A 100 2.87 13.99 10.96
N ALA A 101 4.05 13.67 10.44
CA ALA A 101 4.64 14.28 9.24
C ALA A 101 4.44 13.47 7.95
N GLU A 102 4.06 12.19 8.02
CA GLU A 102 3.90 11.33 6.85
C GLU A 102 2.64 11.68 6.04
N ARG A 103 2.77 11.75 4.72
CA ARG A 103 1.70 12.14 3.78
C ARG A 103 1.61 11.21 2.58
N SER A 104 2.32 10.08 2.59
CA SER A 104 2.23 9.12 1.52
C SER A 104 0.80 8.56 1.45
N ASP A 105 0.23 8.58 0.25
CA ASP A 105 -1.15 8.15 0.00
C ASP A 105 -1.18 7.41 -1.34
N VAL A 106 -0.83 6.13 -1.31
CA VAL A 106 -0.79 5.28 -2.52
C VAL A 106 -2.21 4.83 -2.84
N HIS A 107 -2.70 5.24 -4.01
CA HIS A 107 -4.03 4.86 -4.52
C HIS A 107 -3.98 3.60 -5.33
N ASP A 108 -3.05 3.49 -6.26
CA ASP A 108 -3.07 2.43 -7.27
C ASP A 108 -1.86 1.52 -7.17
N VAL A 109 -2.02 0.30 -7.68
CA VAL A 109 -0.96 -0.68 -7.82
C VAL A 109 -1.13 -1.38 -9.16
N VAL A 110 -0.06 -1.37 -9.96
CA VAL A 110 -0.02 -2.05 -11.26
C VAL A 110 1.06 -3.12 -11.25
N VAL A 111 0.66 -4.34 -11.58
CA VAL A 111 1.53 -5.49 -11.80
C VAL A 111 1.76 -5.62 -13.30
N VAL A 112 3.01 -5.44 -13.71
CA VAL A 112 3.42 -5.60 -15.11
C VAL A 112 4.05 -6.97 -15.30
N ALA A 113 3.54 -7.74 -16.26
CA ALA A 113 4.15 -9.01 -16.62
C ALA A 113 5.54 -8.77 -17.24
N LYS A 114 6.51 -9.61 -16.88
CA LYS A 114 7.79 -9.63 -17.57
C LYS A 114 7.54 -10.04 -19.02
N ALA A 115 8.03 -9.26 -19.98
CA ALA A 115 8.04 -9.66 -21.39
C ALA A 115 8.75 -11.02 -21.50
N SER A 116 8.13 -11.97 -22.21
CA SER A 116 8.79 -13.25 -22.50
C SER A 116 10.06 -12.97 -23.29
N SER A 117 11.15 -13.67 -22.96
CA SER A 117 12.35 -13.68 -23.79
C SER A 117 12.11 -14.27 -25.18
N ASP A 118 10.94 -14.87 -25.40
CA ASP A 118 10.49 -15.50 -26.64
C ASP A 118 9.59 -14.58 -27.49
N ALA A 119 9.50 -13.29 -27.18
CA ALA A 119 8.83 -12.35 -28.08
C ALA A 119 9.60 -12.32 -29.42
N PRO A 120 8.97 -12.67 -30.56
CA PRO A 120 9.66 -12.63 -31.85
C PRO A 120 10.18 -11.21 -32.10
N SER A 121 11.44 -11.08 -32.53
CA SER A 121 12.01 -9.78 -32.86
C SER A 121 11.11 -9.11 -33.88
N ALA A 122 10.60 -7.92 -33.55
CA ALA A 122 9.85 -7.13 -34.50
C ALA A 122 10.80 -6.69 -35.62
N THR A 123 10.90 -7.48 -36.68
CA THR A 123 11.48 -7.03 -37.94
C THR A 123 10.48 -6.04 -38.55
N PRO A 124 10.86 -4.77 -38.77
CA PRO A 124 9.99 -3.81 -39.45
C PRO A 124 9.66 -4.31 -40.85
N PRO A 125 8.43 -4.11 -41.37
CA PRO A 125 8.17 -4.33 -42.78
C PRO A 125 8.93 -3.31 -43.64
N ASP A 126 9.49 -3.80 -44.76
CA ASP A 126 10.22 -3.04 -45.79
C ASP A 126 9.37 -1.94 -46.45
#